data_AF-A0A968UT00-F1
#
_entry.id   AF-A0A968UT00-F1
#
_cell.length_a   1.000
_cell.length_b   1.000
_cell.length_c   1.000
_cell.angle_alpha   90.00
_cell.angle_beta   90.00
_cell.angle_gamma   90.00
#
_symmetry.space_group_name_H-M   'P 1'
#
loop_
_entity.id
_entity.type
_entity.pdbx_description
1 polymer ?
#
loop_
_entity_poly.entity_id
_entity_poly.type
_entity_poly.pdbx_seq_one_letter_code
_entity_poly.pdbx_strand_id
1 'polypeptide(L)'
;MKKIEAETGKKAVIVYAIARLEGLSLILVVPDGPPILKNIPVTRQELNNTATSFQKYLAHINSLQDRRYLPNAQQLYSWLIEPIAANLASLNIDTLVFH
;
A
#
# COMPACT_ATOMS: atom_id res chain seq x y z
N MET A 1 19.10 2.78 -0.03
CA MET A 1 18.76 1.40 -0.47
C MET A 1 19.89 0.42 -0.14
N LYS A 2 21.10 0.56 -0.72
CA LYS A 2 22.25 -0.35 -0.48
C LYS A 2 22.63 -0.62 0.99
N LYS A 3 22.36 0.31 1.93
CA LYS A 3 22.64 0.09 3.37
C LYS A 3 21.63 -0.83 4.08
N ILE A 4 20.37 -0.87 3.65
CA ILE A 4 19.33 -1.67 4.35
C ILE A 4 19.49 -3.16 4.01
N GLU A 5 19.81 -3.47 2.75
CA GLU A 5 20.08 -4.84 2.30
C GLU A 5 21.38 -5.40 2.89
N ALA A 6 22.42 -4.57 2.99
CA ALA A 6 23.72 -4.99 3.52
C ALA A 6 23.71 -5.36 5.01
N GLU A 7 22.74 -4.84 5.78
CA GLU A 7 22.66 -5.07 7.23
C GLU A 7 21.60 -6.12 7.62
N THR A 8 20.59 -6.37 6.78
CA THR A 8 19.46 -7.27 7.13
C THR A 8 19.29 -8.48 6.22
N GLY A 9 19.95 -8.52 5.06
CA GLY A 9 19.77 -9.58 4.05
C GLY A 9 18.38 -9.59 3.39
N LYS A 10 17.51 -8.64 3.71
CA LYS A 10 16.15 -8.51 3.17
C LYS A 10 16.09 -7.44 2.08
N LYS A 11 15.51 -7.77 0.93
CA LYS A 11 15.24 -6.80 -0.13
C LYS A 11 14.01 -5.99 0.25
N ALA A 12 14.18 -4.68 0.39
CA ALA A 12 13.13 -3.76 0.76
C ALA A 12 12.74 -2.87 -0.42
N VAL A 13 11.44 -2.56 -0.55
CA VAL A 13 10.93 -1.58 -1.51
C VAL A 13 10.23 -0.46 -0.78
N ILE A 14 10.53 0.78 -1.20
CA ILE A 14 9.79 1.96 -0.76
C ILE A 14 8.63 2.16 -1.74
N VAL A 15 7.42 2.24 -1.20
CA VAL A 15 6.18 2.50 -1.94
C VAL A 15 5.71 3.91 -1.58
N TYR A 16 5.74 4.81 -2.56
CA TYR A 16 5.11 6.12 -2.44
C TYR A 16 3.66 6.03 -2.95
N ALA A 17 2.71 6.39 -2.10
CA ALA A 17 1.28 6.43 -2.45
C ALA A 17 0.81 7.88 -2.58
N ILE A 18 0.79 8.39 -3.81
CA ILE A 18 0.49 9.79 -4.09
C ILE A 18 -0.95 9.92 -4.57
N ALA A 19 -1.83 10.41 -3.69
CA ALA A 19 -3.22 10.68 -4.00
C ALA A 19 -3.38 12.06 -4.69
N ARG A 20 -3.78 12.04 -5.96
CA ARG A 20 -4.15 13.21 -6.78
C ARG A 20 -5.68 13.28 -6.90
N LEU A 21 -6.20 14.42 -7.38
CA LEU A 21 -7.65 14.63 -7.52
C LEU A 21 -8.37 13.42 -8.15
N GLU A 22 -7.90 12.98 -9.32
CA GLU A 22 -8.53 11.95 -10.15
C GLU A 22 -7.76 10.61 -10.18
N GLY A 23 -6.83 10.39 -9.25
CA GLY A 23 -6.04 9.16 -9.31
C GLY A 23 -5.06 8.97 -8.17
N LEU A 24 -4.73 7.71 -7.90
CA LEU A 24 -3.66 7.30 -7.01
C LEU A 24 -2.48 6.80 -7.84
N SER A 25 -1.31 7.39 -7.62
CA SER A 25 -0.05 6.89 -8.19
C SER A 25 0.74 6.13 -7.12
N LEU A 26 1.07 4.88 -7.39
CA LEU A 26 2.04 4.09 -6.63
C LEU A 26 3.39 4.13 -7.35
N ILE A 27 4.43 4.57 -6.64
CA ILE A 27 5.81 4.53 -7.14
C ILE A 27 6.60 3.57 -6.27
N LEU A 28 7.06 2.49 -6.87
CA LEU A 28 7.91 1.49 -6.22
C LEU A 28 9.35 1.81 -6.57
N VAL A 29 10.12 2.24 -5.57
CA VAL A 29 11.56 2.43 -5.72
C VAL A 29 12.24 1.12 -5.33
N VAL A 30 12.77 0.45 -6.36
CA VAL A 30 13.44 -0.84 -6.23
C VAL A 30 14.96 -0.62 -6.07
N PRO A 31 15.68 -1.52 -5.37
CA PRO A 31 17.13 -1.41 -5.19
C PRO A 31 17.90 -1.47 -6.52
N ASP A 32 17.45 -2.35 -7.42
CA ASP A 32 18.09 -2.64 -8.70
C ASP A 32 17.12 -2.38 -9.86
N GLY A 33 17.15 -1.17 -10.41
CA GLY A 33 16.41 -0.83 -11.63
C GLY A 33 15.62 0.47 -11.56
N PRO A 34 14.92 0.82 -12.65
CA PRO A 34 14.07 2.00 -12.69
C PRO A 34 12.84 1.82 -11.77
N PRO A 35 12.31 2.93 -11.20
CA PRO A 35 11.09 2.87 -10.41
C PRO A 35 9.90 2.33 -11.23
N ILE A 36 9.06 1.54 -10.57
CA ILE A 36 7.83 1.00 -11.18
C ILE A 36 6.67 1.91 -10.81
N LEU A 37 5.99 2.45 -11.82
CA LEU A 37 4.80 3.31 -11.65
C LEU A 37 3.51 2.51 -11.91
N LYS A 38 2.54 2.62 -11.00
CA LYS A 38 1.17 2.14 -11.19
C LYS A 38 0.19 3.28 -10.92
N ASN A 39 -0.76 3.46 -11.82
CA ASN A 39 -1.85 4.43 -11.64
C ASN A 39 -3.15 3.66 -11.42
N ILE A 40 -3.87 4.03 -10.37
CA ILE A 40 -5.13 3.44 -9.97
C ILE A 40 -6.21 4.52 -10.13
N PRO A 41 -7.30 4.23 -10.86
CA PRO A 41 -8.36 5.19 -11.13
C PRO A 41 -9.29 5.31 -9.91
N VAL A 42 -8.77 5.86 -8.81
CA VAL A 42 -9.51 6.20 -7.60
C VAL A 42 -9.28 7.66 -7.26
N THR A 43 -10.36 8.39 -6.95
CA THR A 43 -10.24 9.80 -6.58
C THR A 43 -9.62 9.94 -5.20
N ARG A 44 -8.94 11.06 -4.94
CA ARG A 44 -8.44 11.36 -3.59
C ARG A 44 -9.54 11.36 -2.53
N GLN A 45 -10.74 11.82 -2.90
CA GLN A 45 -11.89 11.84 -1.99
C GLN A 45 -12.31 10.42 -1.60
N GLU A 46 -12.46 9.53 -2.57
CA GLU A 46 -12.86 8.14 -2.32
C GLU A 46 -11.81 7.37 -1.50
N LEU A 47 -10.53 7.55 -1.82
CA LEU A 47 -9.43 6.97 -1.06
C LEU A 47 -9.44 7.44 0.40
N ASN A 48 -9.55 8.76 0.62
CA ASN A 48 -9.57 9.33 1.97
C ASN A 48 -10.79 8.90 2.78
N ASN A 49 -11.96 8.84 2.15
CA ASN A 49 -13.20 8.41 2.81
C ASN A 49 -13.11 6.95 3.26
N THR A 50 -12.55 6.08 2.41
CA THR A 50 -12.34 4.66 2.70
C THR A 50 -11.31 4.49 3.83
N ALA A 51 -10.19 5.21 3.78
CA ALA A 51 -9.17 5.20 4.84
C ALA A 51 -9.72 5.69 6.18
N THR A 52 -10.48 6.79 6.18
CA THR A 52 -11.11 7.35 7.37
C THR A 52 -12.14 6.37 7.96
N SER A 53 -12.95 5.74 7.11
CA SER A 53 -13.93 4.75 7.54
C SER A 53 -13.27 3.52 8.14
N PHE A 54 -12.21 3.02 7.51
CA PHE A 54 -11.40 1.93 8.04
C PHE A 54 -10.87 2.24 9.45
N GLN A 55 -10.20 3.39 9.62
CA GLN A 55 -9.68 3.85 10.90
C GLN A 55 -10.79 3.97 11.96
N LYS A 56 -11.94 4.56 11.59
CA LYS A 56 -13.10 4.71 12.48
C LYS A 56 -13.65 3.36 12.95
N TYR A 57 -13.79 2.39 12.06
CA TYR A 57 -14.29 1.06 12.45
C TYR A 57 -13.31 0.29 13.34
N LEU A 58 -12.00 0.49 13.14
CA LEU A 58 -10.99 -0.05 14.05
C LEU A 58 -11.01 0.63 15.43
N ALA A 59 -11.24 1.95 15.48
CA ALA A 59 -11.31 2.70 16.74
C ALA A 59 -12.56 2.35 17.58
N HIS A 60 -13.62 1.83 16.95
CA HIS A 60 -14.91 1.54 17.59
C HIS A 60 -15.31 0.07 17.45
N ILE A 61 -14.37 -0.84 17.73
CA ILE A 61 -14.64 -2.28 17.77
C ILE A 61 -15.50 -2.60 18.97
N ASN A 62 -16.72 -3.09 18.72
CA ASN A 62 -17.68 -3.42 19.78
C ASN A 62 -17.53 -4.86 20.30
N SER A 63 -16.90 -5.75 19.52
CA SER A 63 -16.62 -7.15 19.91
C SER A 63 -15.53 -7.76 19.03
N LEU A 64 -14.98 -8.90 19.43
CA LEU A 64 -14.00 -9.66 18.64
C LEU A 64 -14.55 -10.18 17.30
N GLN A 65 -15.89 -10.25 17.16
CA GLN A 65 -16.58 -10.68 15.94
C GLN A 65 -16.91 -9.50 15.02
N ASP A 66 -16.64 -8.26 15.43
CA ASP A 66 -16.87 -7.09 14.60
C ASP A 66 -15.97 -7.15 13.36
N ARG A 67 -16.59 -7.03 12.18
CA ARG A 67 -15.92 -7.06 10.87
C ARG A 67 -16.27 -5.86 10.02
N ARG A 68 -16.85 -4.79 10.59
CA ARG A 68 -17.23 -3.57 9.84
C ARG A 68 -16.04 -2.88 9.17
N TYR A 69 -14.83 -3.08 9.67
CA TYR A 69 -13.60 -2.60 9.06
C TYR A 69 -13.24 -3.35 7.77
N LEU A 70 -13.69 -4.60 7.59
CA LEU A 70 -13.18 -5.52 6.58
C LEU A 70 -13.41 -5.05 5.13
N PRO A 71 -14.59 -4.53 4.75
CA PRO A 71 -14.79 -4.02 3.39
C PRO A 71 -13.84 -2.87 3.04
N ASN A 72 -13.64 -1.92 3.97
CA ASN A 72 -12.71 -0.82 3.75
C ASN A 72 -11.25 -1.31 3.69
N ALA A 73 -10.90 -2.32 4.49
CA ALA A 73 -9.56 -2.92 4.46
C ALA A 73 -9.28 -3.62 3.11
N GLN A 74 -10.25 -4.39 2.60
CA GLN A 74 -10.16 -5.07 1.30
C GLN A 74 -10.06 -4.05 0.16
N GLN A 75 -10.82 -2.96 0.23
CA GLN A 75 -10.77 -1.90 -0.77
C GLN A 75 -9.43 -1.16 -0.77
N LEU A 76 -8.86 -0.87 0.41
CA LEU A 76 -7.51 -0.29 0.50
C LEU A 76 -6.45 -1.27 -0.04
N TYR A 77 -6.59 -2.56 0.23
CA TYR A 77 -5.70 -3.59 -0.30
C TYR A 77 -5.72 -3.65 -1.83
N SER A 78 -6.90 -3.62 -2.44
CA SER A 78 -7.03 -3.66 -3.91
C SER A 78 -6.44 -2.42 -4.60
N TRP A 79 -6.39 -1.29 -3.91
CA TRP A 79 -5.75 -0.08 -4.43
C TRP A 79 -4.24 0.00 -4.16
N LEU A 80 -3.78 -0.43 -2.98
CA LEU A 80 -2.40 -0.19 -2.52
C LEU A 80 -1.44 -1.35 -2.75
N ILE A 81 -1.93 -2.60 -2.73
CA ILE A 81 -1.09 -3.80 -2.71
C ILE A 81 -1.32 -4.66 -3.94
N GLU A 82 -2.57 -4.97 -4.26
CA GLU A 82 -2.91 -5.84 -5.39
C GLU A 82 -2.26 -5.42 -6.72
N PRO A 83 -2.22 -4.12 -7.10
CA PRO A 83 -1.64 -3.70 -8.39
C PRO A 83 -0.14 -3.91 -8.51
N ILE A 84 0.54 -4.13 -7.38
CA ILE A 84 2.00 -4.24 -7.27
C ILE A 84 2.44 -5.62 -6.78
N ALA A 85 1.51 -6.50 -6.37
CA ALA A 85 1.81 -7.80 -5.78
C ALA A 85 2.71 -8.68 -6.66
N ALA A 86 2.45 -8.73 -7.97
CA ALA A 86 3.28 -9.49 -8.91
C ALA A 86 4.71 -8.94 -9.00
N ASN A 87 4.88 -7.60 -8.95
CA ASN A 87 6.20 -6.97 -8.95
C ASN A 87 6.96 -7.31 -7.66
N LEU A 88 6.29 -7.23 -6.51
CA LEU A 88 6.88 -7.57 -5.22
C LEU A 88 7.32 -9.03 -5.14
N ALA A 89 6.50 -9.96 -5.67
CA ALA A 89 6.84 -11.37 -5.75
C ALA A 89 8.05 -11.62 -6.66
N SER A 90 8.11 -10.98 -7.84
CA SER A 90 9.24 -11.14 -8.77
C SER A 90 10.56 -10.62 -8.22
N LEU A 91 10.51 -9.61 -7.36
CA LEU A 91 11.67 -8.99 -6.74
C LEU A 91 12.08 -9.65 -5.42
N ASN A 92 11.32 -10.66 -4.97
CA ASN A 92 11.51 -11.38 -3.71
C ASN A 92 11.63 -10.42 -2.53
N ILE A 93 10.69 -9.46 -2.47
CA ILE A 93 10.67 -8.38 -1.46
C ILE A 93 10.00 -8.87 -0.19
N ASP A 94 10.71 -8.74 0.92
CA ASP A 94 10.23 -9.16 2.25
C ASP A 94 9.59 -8.02 3.04
N THR A 95 9.90 -6.76 2.67
CA THR A 95 9.53 -5.58 3.44
C THR A 95 9.02 -4.47 2.52
N LEU A 96 7.81 -3.98 2.83
CA LEU A 96 7.22 -2.79 2.21
C LEU A 96 7.28 -1.62 3.19
N VAL A 97 7.82 -0.49 2.73
CA VAL A 97 7.82 0.75 3.49
C VAL A 97 6.97 1.77 2.74
N PHE A 98 5.92 2.29 3.40
CA PHE A 98 5.07 3.35 2.86
C PHE A 98 5.57 4.73 3.31
N HIS A 99 5.59 5.70 2.41
CA HIS A 99 6.06 7.06 2.68
C HIS A 99 5.21 8.14 2.01
#